data_AF-A0A918LEZ9-F1
#
_entry.id   AF-A0A918LEZ9-F1
#
_cell.length_a   1.000
_cell.length_b   1.000
_cell.length_c   1.000
_cell.angle_alpha   90.00
_cell.angle_beta   90.00
_cell.angle_gamma   90.00
#
_symmetry.space_group_name_H-M   'P 1'
#
loop_
_entity.id
_entity.type
_entity.pdbx_description
1 polymer ?
#
loop_
_entity_poly.entity_id
_entity_poly.type
_entity_poly.pdbx_seq_one_letter_code
_entity_poly.pdbx_strand_id
1 'polypeptide(L)'
;MTVGAVLLGAVTTHAANYLLERSRTRNQLLTRWDDKKIDAYSEYVDAVKMRIAASARLYEVREGLREDHRPEVDLREEVAEVSRRWGSAFERVMLLGGDDAIEAGHELNTVVSEIVWQATGQITGTLPEWRERHRTAFRRINVFHEAARADLGIQGSVTGEKHPERDLLLPPSRQPSPGQ
;
A
#
# COMPACT_ATOMS: atom_id res chain seq x y z
N MET A 1 32.40 -26.34 50.04
CA MET A 1 32.36 -26.39 48.56
C MET A 1 30.94 -26.48 47.97
N THR A 2 29.86 -26.46 48.76
CA THR A 2 28.48 -26.69 48.25
C THR A 2 27.65 -25.42 48.09
N VAL A 3 27.71 -24.49 49.04
CA VAL A 3 26.92 -23.23 49.01
C VAL A 3 27.31 -22.33 47.83
N GLY A 4 28.60 -22.23 47.50
CA GLY A 4 29.07 -21.43 46.37
C GLY A 4 28.61 -21.95 45.01
N ALA A 5 28.52 -23.28 44.83
CA ALA A 5 28.03 -23.89 43.60
C ALA A 5 26.52 -23.65 43.39
N VAL A 6 25.73 -23.72 44.46
CA VAL A 6 24.29 -23.47 44.42
C VAL A 6 23.98 -22.00 44.12
N LEU A 7 24.71 -21.06 44.74
CA LEU A 7 24.57 -19.63 44.46
C LEU A 7 24.93 -19.29 43.01
N LEU A 8 26.02 -19.88 42.49
CA LEU A 8 26.41 -19.69 41.10
C LEU A 8 25.36 -20.25 40.13
N GLY A 9 24.80 -21.43 40.44
CA GLY A 9 23.72 -22.04 39.68
C GLY A 9 22.43 -21.22 39.69
N ALA A 10 22.08 -20.63 40.84
CA ALA A 10 20.90 -19.77 40.99
C ALA A 10 21.04 -18.45 40.21
N VAL A 11 22.20 -17.80 40.28
CA VAL A 11 22.49 -16.56 39.53
C VAL A 11 22.49 -16.82 38.02
N THR A 12 23.12 -17.92 37.58
CA THR A 12 23.15 -18.30 36.15
C THR A 12 21.75 -18.60 35.63
N THR A 13 20.94 -19.34 36.41
CA THR A 13 19.55 -19.66 36.05
C THR A 13 18.68 -18.40 35.98
N HIS A 14 18.82 -17.48 36.94
CA HIS A 14 18.05 -16.24 36.94
C HIS A 14 18.41 -15.35 35.74
N ALA A 15 19.70 -15.21 35.42
CA ALA A 15 20.16 -14.46 34.26
C ALA A 15 19.68 -15.09 32.94
N ALA A 16 19.73 -16.43 32.83
CA ALA A 16 19.21 -17.16 31.67
C ALA A 16 17.70 -16.96 31.49
N ASN A 17 16.92 -17.05 32.58
CA ASN A 17 15.47 -16.79 32.54
C ASN A 17 15.16 -15.35 32.13
N TYR A 18 15.87 -14.36 32.66
CA TYR A 18 15.67 -12.96 32.29
C TYR A 18 15.96 -12.71 30.79
N LEU A 19 17.02 -13.32 30.25
CA LEU A 19 17.35 -13.22 28.82
C LEU A 19 16.32 -13.92 27.92
N LEU A 20 15.78 -15.06 28.36
CA LEU A 20 14.71 -15.77 27.65
C LEU A 20 13.38 -15.02 27.70
N GLU A 21 13.02 -14.44 28.83
CA GLU A 21 11.82 -13.60 28.96
C GLU A 21 11.96 -12.36 28.09
N ARG A 22 13.11 -11.67 28.14
CA ARG A 22 13.39 -10.51 27.30
C ARG A 22 13.35 -10.83 25.80
N SER A 23 13.93 -11.96 25.39
CA SER A 23 13.88 -12.38 23.98
C SER A 23 12.46 -12.74 23.55
N ARG A 24 11.70 -13.44 24.41
CA ARG A 24 10.29 -13.78 24.16
C ARG A 24 9.41 -12.53 24.05
N THR A 25 9.53 -11.58 24.97
CA THR A 25 8.77 -10.31 24.92
C THR A 25 9.16 -9.49 23.68
N ARG A 26 10.45 -9.42 23.35
CA ARG A 26 10.90 -8.74 22.13
C ARG A 26 10.31 -9.39 20.88
N ASN A 27 10.34 -10.72 20.77
CA ASN A 27 9.78 -11.44 19.63
C ASN A 27 8.26 -11.25 19.53
N GLN A 28 7.54 -11.31 20.65
CA GLN A 28 6.10 -11.03 20.69
C GLN A 28 5.77 -9.58 20.25
N LEU A 29 6.56 -8.60 20.67
CA LEU A 29 6.39 -7.21 20.25
C LEU A 29 6.66 -7.05 18.75
N LEU A 30 7.73 -7.66 18.22
CA LEU A 30 8.05 -7.64 16.79
C LEU A 30 6.90 -8.22 15.96
N THR A 31 6.39 -9.41 16.30
CA THR A 31 5.24 -10.01 15.61
C THR A 31 4.00 -9.12 15.65
N ARG A 32 3.70 -8.50 16.80
CA ARG A 32 2.55 -7.58 16.93
C ARG A 32 2.71 -6.33 16.06
N TRP A 33 3.93 -5.83 15.89
CA TRP A 33 4.19 -4.70 15.01
C TRP A 33 4.07 -5.09 13.54
N ASP A 34 4.52 -6.29 13.17
CA ASP A 34 4.37 -6.81 11.80
C ASP A 34 2.89 -6.96 11.41
N ASP A 35 2.04 -7.50 12.30
CA ASP A 35 0.60 -7.59 12.05
C ASP A 35 -0.01 -6.19 11.80
N LYS A 36 0.34 -5.21 12.64
CA LYS A 36 -0.15 -3.82 12.46
C LYS A 36 0.38 -3.16 11.20
N LYS A 37 1.62 -3.46 10.79
CA LYS A 37 2.21 -2.96 9.54
C LYS A 37 1.46 -3.51 8.34
N ILE A 38 1.19 -4.82 8.31
CA ILE A 38 0.40 -5.47 7.24
C ILE A 38 -0.98 -4.81 7.12
N ASP A 39 -1.66 -4.59 8.24
CA ASP A 39 -2.96 -3.92 8.26
C ASP A 39 -2.86 -2.50 7.69
N ALA A 40 -1.88 -1.70 8.14
CA ALA A 40 -1.69 -0.33 7.67
C ALA A 40 -1.36 -0.26 6.18
N TYR A 41 -0.48 -1.14 5.69
CA TYR A 41 -0.11 -1.22 4.28
C TYR A 41 -1.29 -1.64 3.40
N SER A 42 -2.07 -2.63 3.84
CA SER A 42 -3.25 -3.11 3.11
C SER A 42 -4.33 -2.05 3.05
N GLU A 43 -4.64 -1.40 4.17
CA GLU A 43 -5.64 -0.33 4.24
C GLU A 43 -5.26 0.86 3.35
N TYR A 44 -3.97 1.23 3.33
CA TYR A 44 -3.49 2.30 2.47
C TYR A 44 -3.61 1.96 0.98
N VAL A 45 -3.21 0.75 0.55
CA VAL A 45 -3.35 0.32 -0.84
C VAL A 45 -4.82 0.28 -1.26
N ASP A 46 -5.71 -0.20 -0.40
CA ASP A 46 -7.14 -0.22 -0.68
C ASP A 46 -7.73 1.19 -0.78
N ALA A 47 -7.33 2.09 0.11
CA ALA A 47 -7.75 3.49 0.04
C ALA A 47 -7.25 4.19 -1.25
N VAL A 48 -6.02 3.90 -1.70
CA VAL A 48 -5.50 4.36 -2.99
C VAL A 48 -6.36 3.84 -4.15
N LYS A 49 -6.67 2.54 -4.18
CA LYS A 49 -7.50 1.94 -5.24
C LYS A 49 -8.90 2.56 -5.28
N MET A 50 -9.52 2.76 -4.12
CA MET A 50 -10.82 3.43 -4.02
C MET A 50 -10.75 4.87 -4.52
N ARG A 51 -9.69 5.61 -4.20
CA ARG A 51 -9.48 6.98 -4.66
C ARG A 51 -9.30 7.06 -6.17
N ILE A 52 -8.53 6.14 -6.76
CA ILE A 52 -8.37 6.02 -8.22
C ILE A 52 -9.72 5.69 -8.88
N ALA A 53 -10.46 4.70 -8.36
CA ALA A 53 -11.74 4.28 -8.93
C ALA A 53 -12.79 5.40 -8.91
N ALA A 54 -12.94 6.11 -7.79
CA ALA A 54 -13.86 7.24 -7.68
C ALA A 54 -13.46 8.38 -8.63
N SER A 55 -12.16 8.67 -8.74
CA SER A 55 -11.65 9.70 -9.66
C SER A 55 -11.89 9.32 -11.12
N ALA A 56 -11.72 8.06 -11.48
CA ALA A 56 -11.97 7.59 -12.84
C ALA A 56 -13.45 7.69 -13.22
N ARG A 57 -14.36 7.31 -12.31
CA ARG A 57 -15.80 7.50 -12.52
C ARG A 57 -16.15 8.98 -12.73
N LEU A 58 -15.65 9.88 -11.89
CA LEU A 58 -15.87 11.32 -12.02
C LEU A 58 -15.35 11.85 -13.37
N TYR A 59 -14.13 11.47 -13.76
CA TYR A 59 -13.53 11.86 -15.02
C TYR A 59 -14.37 11.40 -16.21
N GLU A 60 -14.79 10.12 -16.23
CA GLU A 60 -15.58 9.57 -17.32
C GLU A 60 -16.94 10.27 -17.49
N VAL A 61 -17.59 10.64 -16.39
CA VAL A 61 -18.86 11.39 -16.43
C VAL A 61 -18.63 12.81 -16.96
N ARG A 62 -17.61 13.52 -16.45
CA ARG A 62 -17.28 14.88 -16.88
C ARG A 62 -16.90 14.98 -18.37
N GLU A 63 -16.20 13.96 -18.88
CA GLU A 63 -15.78 13.89 -20.28
C GLU A 63 -16.82 13.24 -21.21
N GLY A 64 -18.01 12.88 -20.70
CA GLY A 64 -19.08 12.26 -21.49
C GLY A 64 -18.76 10.85 -21.99
N LEU A 65 -17.82 10.15 -21.33
CA LEU A 65 -17.42 8.77 -21.64
C LEU A 65 -18.31 7.72 -20.95
N ARG A 66 -19.07 8.13 -19.93
CA ARG A 66 -19.99 7.28 -19.17
C ARG A 66 -21.24 8.07 -18.80
N GLU A 67 -22.40 7.46 -18.97
CA GLU A 67 -23.64 7.94 -18.37
C GLU A 67 -23.71 7.51 -16.90
N ASP A 68 -24.12 8.43 -16.02
CA ASP A 68 -24.35 8.17 -14.60
C ASP A 68 -25.66 8.84 -14.18
N HIS A 69 -26.43 8.16 -13.33
CA HIS A 69 -27.70 8.67 -12.83
C HIS A 69 -27.49 9.65 -11.67
N ARG A 70 -26.33 9.61 -11.02
CA ARG A 70 -25.97 10.53 -9.96
C ARG A 70 -25.42 11.84 -10.56
N PRO A 71 -25.80 13.00 -9.99
CA PRO A 71 -25.24 14.27 -10.42
C PRO A 71 -23.73 14.34 -10.12
N GLU A 72 -22.99 15.13 -10.90
CA GLU A 72 -21.53 15.29 -10.74
C GLU A 72 -21.12 15.70 -9.32
N VAL A 73 -21.95 16.51 -8.64
CA VAL A 73 -21.70 16.95 -7.26
C VAL A 73 -21.56 15.76 -6.30
N ASP A 74 -22.41 14.74 -6.42
CA ASP A 74 -22.35 13.54 -5.58
C ASP A 74 -21.08 12.72 -5.85
N LEU A 75 -20.60 12.72 -7.10
CA LEU A 75 -19.37 12.04 -7.47
C LEU A 75 -18.14 12.78 -6.92
N ARG A 76 -18.18 14.13 -6.91
CA ARG A 76 -17.14 14.95 -6.26
C ARG A 76 -17.10 14.72 -4.76
N GLU A 77 -18.26 14.61 -4.11
CA GLU A 77 -18.35 14.28 -2.68
C GLU A 77 -17.78 12.89 -2.37
N GLU A 78 -18.06 11.91 -3.23
CA GLU A 78 -17.46 10.57 -3.13
C GLU A 78 -15.93 10.63 -3.24
N VAL A 79 -15.39 11.37 -4.20
CA VAL A 79 -13.93 11.58 -4.34
C VAL A 79 -13.35 12.24 -3.09
N ALA A 80 -14.05 13.22 -2.49
CA ALA A 80 -13.61 13.88 -1.26
C ALA A 80 -13.60 12.91 -0.06
N GLU A 81 -14.62 12.05 0.06
CA GLU A 81 -14.72 11.05 1.12
C GLU A 81 -13.60 10.01 1.05
N VAL A 82 -13.37 9.42 -0.13
CA VAL A 82 -12.27 8.46 -0.29
C VAL A 82 -10.89 9.13 -0.13
N SER A 83 -10.76 10.41 -0.47
CA SER A 83 -9.52 11.17 -0.23
C SER A 83 -9.23 11.38 1.25
N ARG A 84 -10.25 11.58 2.10
CA ARG A 84 -10.07 11.64 3.57
C ARG A 84 -9.59 10.30 4.13
N ARG A 85 -10.22 9.20 3.68
CA ARG A 85 -9.83 7.83 4.09
C ARG A 85 -8.39 7.52 3.69
N TRP A 86 -8.01 7.87 2.47
CA TRP A 86 -6.63 7.75 1.98
C TRP A 86 -5.63 8.52 2.84
N GLY A 87 -5.94 9.77 3.21
CA GLY A 87 -5.06 10.58 4.07
C GLY A 87 -4.84 9.91 5.42
N SER A 88 -5.91 9.46 6.08
CA SER A 88 -5.82 8.75 7.36
C SER A 88 -5.07 7.42 7.26
N ALA A 89 -5.25 6.67 6.17
CA ALA A 89 -4.52 5.43 5.96
C ALA A 89 -3.02 5.67 5.74
N PHE A 90 -2.66 6.73 5.00
CA PHE A 90 -1.26 7.09 4.81
C PHE A 90 -0.59 7.57 6.10
N GLU A 91 -1.30 8.27 6.99
CA GLU A 91 -0.77 8.60 8.32
C GLU A 91 -0.38 7.35 9.12
N ARG A 92 -1.11 6.23 8.98
CA ARG A 92 -0.73 4.97 9.62
C ARG A 92 0.55 4.38 9.04
N VAL A 93 0.74 4.51 7.72
CA VAL A 93 2.00 4.14 7.05
C VAL A 93 3.15 5.00 7.58
N MET A 94 2.96 6.31 7.76
CA MET A 94 3.97 7.20 8.34
C MET A 94 4.35 6.83 9.78
N LEU A 95 3.43 6.26 10.55
CA LEU A 95 3.67 5.88 11.96
C LEU A 95 4.37 4.52 12.12
N LEU A 96 4.11 3.59 11.20
CA LEU A 96 4.50 2.19 11.35
C LEU A 96 5.49 1.70 10.31
N GLY A 97 5.54 2.34 9.14
CA GLY A 97 6.29 1.86 8.01
C GLY A 97 7.79 2.12 8.11
N GLY A 98 8.56 1.30 7.42
CA GLY A 98 9.98 1.56 7.18
C GLY A 98 10.19 2.68 6.15
N ASP A 99 11.38 3.28 6.14
CA ASP A 99 11.73 4.45 5.32
C ASP A 99 11.41 4.24 3.83
N ASP A 100 11.77 3.08 3.26
CA ASP A 100 11.53 2.78 1.84
C ASP A 100 10.03 2.69 1.51
N ALA A 101 9.22 2.15 2.42
CA ALA A 101 7.77 2.04 2.24
C ALA A 101 7.12 3.42 2.33
N ILE A 102 7.61 4.27 3.24
CA ILE A 102 7.17 5.67 3.37
C ILE A 102 7.49 6.45 2.08
N GLU A 103 8.72 6.36 1.57
CA GLU A 103 9.14 7.04 0.35
C GLU A 103 8.33 6.59 -0.86
N ALA A 104 8.20 5.27 -1.07
CA ALA A 104 7.36 4.71 -2.14
C ALA A 104 5.90 5.18 -2.01
N GLY A 105 5.40 5.32 -0.78
CA GLY A 105 4.09 5.87 -0.49
C GLY A 105 3.95 7.33 -0.91
N HIS A 106 4.94 8.18 -0.62
CA HIS A 106 4.95 9.58 -1.06
C HIS A 106 4.95 9.72 -2.59
N GLU A 107 5.76 8.93 -3.29
CA GLU A 107 5.77 8.93 -4.75
C GLU A 107 4.42 8.50 -5.33
N LEU A 108 3.82 7.45 -4.78
CA LEU A 108 2.48 7.00 -5.17
C LEU A 108 1.43 8.09 -4.93
N ASN A 109 1.48 8.73 -3.75
CA ASN A 109 0.58 9.81 -3.36
C ASN A 109 0.62 11.01 -4.31
N THR A 110 1.82 11.33 -4.82
CA THR A 110 2.01 12.39 -5.80
C THR A 110 1.25 12.08 -7.09
N VAL A 111 1.47 10.89 -7.67
CA VAL A 111 0.84 10.48 -8.93
C VAL A 111 -0.68 10.33 -8.79
N VAL A 112 -1.16 9.76 -7.69
CA VAL A 112 -2.60 9.62 -7.42
C VAL A 112 -3.28 10.99 -7.24
N SER A 113 -2.56 11.97 -6.69
CA SER A 113 -3.09 13.33 -6.57
C SER A 113 -3.26 13.98 -7.95
N GLU A 114 -2.34 13.77 -8.89
CA GLU A 114 -2.52 14.25 -10.27
C GLU A 114 -3.76 13.64 -10.95
N ILE A 115 -4.05 12.35 -10.71
CA ILE A 115 -5.28 11.71 -11.20
C ILE A 115 -6.51 12.46 -10.66
N VAL A 116 -6.54 12.74 -9.36
CA VAL A 116 -7.66 13.46 -8.72
C VAL A 116 -7.77 14.88 -9.27
N TRP A 117 -6.65 15.58 -9.45
CA TRP A 117 -6.63 16.93 -9.99
C TRP A 117 -7.20 16.97 -11.41
N GLN A 118 -6.85 16.00 -12.26
CA GLN A 118 -7.42 15.95 -13.61
C GLN A 118 -8.90 15.57 -13.58
N ALA A 119 -9.27 14.58 -12.75
CA ALA A 119 -10.66 14.14 -12.58
C ALA A 119 -11.59 15.26 -12.08
N THR A 120 -11.10 16.14 -11.20
CA THR A 120 -11.86 17.26 -10.65
C THR A 120 -11.78 18.54 -11.49
N GLY A 121 -10.91 18.56 -12.50
CA GLY A 121 -10.70 19.68 -13.42
C GLY A 121 -9.75 20.76 -12.89
N GLN A 122 -8.99 20.47 -11.82
CA GLN A 122 -7.95 21.35 -11.30
C GLN A 122 -6.74 21.44 -12.24
N ILE A 123 -6.47 20.37 -12.99
CA ILE A 123 -5.54 20.39 -14.11
C ILE A 123 -6.24 19.90 -15.38
N THR A 124 -5.85 20.45 -16.52
CA THR A 124 -6.26 19.97 -17.84
C THR A 124 -5.33 18.86 -18.31
N GLY A 125 -5.81 17.97 -19.18
CA GLY A 125 -4.97 16.96 -19.81
C GLY A 125 -5.75 16.13 -20.82
N THR A 126 -5.02 15.55 -21.75
CA THR A 126 -5.55 14.67 -22.79
C THR A 126 -5.83 13.25 -22.25
N LEU A 127 -6.65 12.49 -22.98
CA LEU A 127 -6.92 11.08 -22.64
C LEU A 127 -5.64 10.19 -22.63
N PRO A 128 -4.66 10.36 -23.54
CA PRO A 128 -3.36 9.69 -23.44
C PRO A 128 -2.61 9.99 -22.13
N GLU A 129 -2.56 11.25 -21.69
CA GLU A 129 -1.92 11.65 -20.43
C GLU A 129 -2.65 11.07 -19.22
N TRP A 130 -3.98 11.09 -19.24
CA TRP A 130 -4.82 10.43 -18.23
C TRP A 130 -4.48 8.93 -18.08
N ARG A 131 -4.37 8.22 -19.21
CA ARG A 131 -4.00 6.80 -19.23
C ARG A 131 -2.59 6.58 -18.72
N GLU A 132 -1.64 7.46 -19.03
CA GLU A 132 -0.27 7.31 -18.54
C GLU A 132 -0.15 7.56 -17.03
N ARG A 133 -0.91 8.50 -16.48
CA ARG A 133 -1.01 8.67 -15.01
C ARG A 133 -1.50 7.41 -14.32
N HIS A 134 -2.51 6.73 -14.88
CA HIS A 134 -2.99 5.46 -14.34
C HIS A 134 -1.93 4.36 -14.42
N ARG A 135 -1.23 4.21 -15.55
CA ARG A 135 -0.13 3.25 -15.67
C ARG A 135 0.97 3.53 -14.66
N THR A 136 1.32 4.80 -14.48
CA THR A 136 2.32 5.23 -13.49
C THR A 136 1.85 4.92 -12.07
N ALA A 137 0.58 5.18 -11.72
CA ALA A 137 0.02 4.82 -10.43
C ALA A 137 0.10 3.31 -10.17
N PHE A 138 -0.25 2.46 -11.16
CA PHE A 138 -0.11 1.01 -11.03
C PHE A 138 1.34 0.57 -10.81
N ARG A 139 2.31 1.14 -11.54
CA ARG A 139 3.74 0.88 -11.29
C ARG A 139 4.14 1.29 -9.87
N ARG A 140 3.71 2.46 -9.39
CA ARG A 140 4.01 2.95 -8.04
C ARG A 140 3.34 2.13 -6.94
N ILE A 141 2.14 1.59 -7.19
CA ILE A 141 1.50 0.62 -6.30
C ILE A 141 2.38 -0.62 -6.16
N ASN A 142 2.94 -1.15 -7.26
CA ASN A 142 3.84 -2.30 -7.20
C ASN A 142 5.13 -1.98 -6.43
N VAL A 143 5.74 -0.81 -6.67
CA VAL A 143 6.92 -0.34 -5.90
C VAL A 143 6.61 -0.28 -4.40
N PHE A 144 5.45 0.27 -4.03
CA PHE A 144 5.02 0.30 -2.62
C PHE A 144 4.85 -1.11 -2.04
N HIS A 145 4.25 -2.05 -2.78
CA HIS A 145 4.15 -3.44 -2.31
C HIS A 145 5.51 -4.10 -2.09
N GLU A 146 6.49 -3.88 -2.97
CA GLU A 146 7.84 -4.42 -2.78
C GLU A 146 8.50 -3.83 -1.53
N ALA A 147 8.41 -2.52 -1.34
CA ALA A 147 8.95 -1.85 -0.16
C ALA A 147 8.28 -2.34 1.14
N ALA A 148 6.95 -2.48 1.13
CA ALA A 148 6.19 -3.03 2.25
C ALA A 148 6.58 -4.48 2.58
N ARG A 149 6.78 -5.32 1.54
CA ARG A 149 7.23 -6.71 1.71
C ARG A 149 8.63 -6.79 2.30
N ALA A 150 9.55 -5.95 1.80
CA ALA A 150 10.91 -5.86 2.31
C ALA A 150 10.93 -5.43 3.79
N ASP A 151 10.11 -4.43 4.16
CA ASP A 151 9.97 -3.95 5.53
C ASP A 151 9.37 -5.01 6.48
N LEU A 152 8.56 -5.94 5.97
CA LEU A 152 8.03 -7.10 6.69
C LEU A 152 8.97 -8.32 6.68
N GLY A 153 10.15 -8.22 6.07
CA GLY A 153 11.11 -9.32 5.95
C GLY A 153 10.65 -10.45 5.02
N ILE A 154 9.67 -10.20 4.15
CA ILE A 154 9.14 -11.18 3.20
C ILE A 154 10.11 -11.30 2.02
N GLN A 155 10.59 -12.51 1.75
CA GLN A 155 11.49 -12.79 0.63
C GLN A 155 10.76 -12.91 -0.72
N GLY A 156 11.46 -12.57 -1.81
CA GLY A 156 10.97 -12.68 -3.19
C GLY A 156 10.25 -11.42 -3.69
N SER A 157 10.14 -11.32 -5.01
CA SER A 157 9.54 -10.18 -5.73
C SER A 157 8.14 -10.52 -6.22
N VAL A 158 7.20 -9.59 -6.11
CA VAL A 158 5.86 -9.66 -6.75
C VAL A 158 5.87 -9.08 -8.17
N THR A 159 7.01 -8.55 -8.60
CA THR A 159 7.25 -8.07 -9.96
C THR A 159 8.34 -8.89 -10.66
N GLY A 160 8.24 -9.08 -11.98
CA GLY A 160 9.29 -9.73 -12.79
C GLY A 160 8.75 -10.76 -13.80
N GLU A 161 9.63 -11.58 -14.39
CA GLU A 161 9.24 -12.57 -15.42
C GLU A 161 8.21 -13.59 -14.93
N LYS A 162 8.21 -13.90 -13.62
CA LYS A 162 7.24 -14.81 -13.00
C LYS A 162 5.90 -14.13 -12.67
N HIS A 163 5.90 -12.80 -12.55
CA HIS A 163 4.75 -11.98 -12.15
C HIS A 163 4.78 -10.65 -12.94
N PRO A 164 4.33 -10.63 -14.20
CA PRO A 164 4.32 -9.41 -15.00
C PRO A 164 3.47 -8.34 -14.32
N GLU A 165 3.93 -7.09 -14.33
CA GLU A 165 3.28 -5.94 -13.65
C GLU A 165 1.79 -5.76 -13.99
N ARG A 166 1.34 -6.30 -15.13
CA ARG A 166 -0.04 -6.22 -15.60
C ARG A 166 -0.94 -7.33 -15.06
N ASP A 167 -0.37 -8.46 -14.64
CA ASP A 167 -1.09 -9.72 -14.43
C ASP A 167 -1.67 -9.87 -13.00
N LEU A 168 -1.19 -9.06 -12.05
CA LEU A 168 -1.65 -9.13 -10.66
C LEU A 168 -3.04 -8.50 -10.44
N LEU A 169 -3.51 -7.64 -11.33
CA LEU A 169 -4.78 -6.91 -11.15
C LEU A 169 -5.62 -6.73 -12.42
N LEU A 170 -5.05 -6.97 -13.61
CA LEU A 170 -5.77 -6.86 -14.88
C LEU A 170 -5.62 -8.17 -15.66
N PRO A 171 -6.69 -8.70 -16.27
CA PRO A 171 -6.56 -9.85 -17.16
C PRO A 171 -5.57 -9.51 -18.29
N PRO A 172 -4.79 -10.49 -18.77
CA PRO A 172 -3.88 -10.27 -19.89
C PRO A 172 -4.68 -9.69 -21.05
N SER A 173 -4.13 -8.66 -21.69
CA SER A 173 -4.76 -8.05 -22.87
C SER A 173 -5.07 -9.16 -23.87
N ARG A 174 -6.36 -9.33 -24.19
CA ARG A 174 -6.81 -10.23 -25.25
C ARG A 174 -6.04 -9.82 -26.51
N GLN A 175 -5.01 -10.58 -26.87
CA GLN A 175 -4.41 -10.40 -28.19
C GLN A 175 -5.53 -10.64 -29.20
N PRO A 176 -5.70 -9.79 -30.23
CA PRO A 176 -6.59 -10.13 -31.31
C PRO A 176 -6.10 -11.47 -31.87
N SER A 177 -6.98 -12.48 -31.84
CA SER A 177 -6.68 -13.77 -32.45
C SER A 177 -6.18 -13.52 -33.88
N PRO A 178 -4.98 -14.00 -34.26
CA PRO A 178 -4.58 -13.97 -35.64
C PRO A 178 -5.48 -14.94 -36.40
N GLY A 179 -6.55 -14.43 -37.00
CA GLY A 179 -7.44 -15.15 -37.89
C GLY A 179 -8.66 -15.78 -37.23
N GLN A 180 -9.81 -15.12 -37.41
CA GLN A 180 -11.03 -15.72 -37.97
C GLN A 180 -11.87 -14.61 -38.60
#